data_AF-A0AAU8HLZ4-F1
#
_entry.id   AF-A0AAU8HLZ4-F1
#
_cell.length_a   1.000
_cell.length_b   1.000
_cell.length_c   1.000
_cell.angle_alpha   90.00
_cell.angle_beta   90.00
_cell.angle_gamma   90.00
#
_symmetry.space_group_name_H-M   'P 1'
#
loop_
_entity.id
_entity.type
_entity.pdbx_description
1 polymer ?
#
loop_
_entity_poly.entity_id
_entity_poly.type
_entity_poly.pdbx_seq_one_letter_code
_entity_poly.pdbx_strand_id
1 'polypeptide(L)'
;MDLRGLRDAEFGDSEAELTDRGMLRTDVDACGPTLAGPGEVSPIFVDDRLVLLWVDDEVSTPEGITVGTPIEQVWASYPSVTELRAPRGTYRFDGLLARTGDRAYLFLHDGRTVRNTVAGYADWARRLFEEGYGPC
;
A
#
# COMPACT_ATOMS: atom_id res chain seq x y z
N MET A 1 0.51 -7.36 11.05
CA MET A 1 -0.19 -6.72 9.91
C MET A 1 0.40 -7.40 8.71
N ASP A 2 -0.44 -8.03 7.91
CA ASP A 2 -0.02 -9.10 7.01
C ASP A 2 -0.68 -8.89 5.65
N LEU A 3 -0.04 -9.30 4.57
CA LEU A 3 -0.61 -9.26 3.23
C LEU A 3 -0.60 -10.67 2.67
N ARG A 4 -1.75 -11.13 2.18
CA ARG A 4 -1.84 -12.40 1.45
C ARG A 4 -1.34 -12.18 0.02
N GLY A 5 -0.37 -12.98 -0.39
CA GLY A 5 0.28 -12.86 -1.71
C GLY A 5 1.70 -12.32 -1.64
N LEU A 6 2.06 -11.62 -0.55
CA LEU A 6 3.43 -11.17 -0.29
C LEU A 6 4.14 -12.16 0.64
N ARG A 7 5.30 -12.69 0.25
CA ARG A 7 6.14 -13.51 1.13
C ARG A 7 7.28 -12.67 1.68
N ASP A 8 7.64 -12.88 2.95
CA ASP A 8 8.93 -12.60 3.60
C ASP A 8 9.48 -11.15 3.61
N ALA A 9 8.65 -10.13 3.32
CA ALA A 9 9.03 -8.72 3.43
C ALA A 9 8.41 -8.10 4.68
N GLU A 10 9.24 -7.54 5.57
CA GLU A 10 8.80 -6.85 6.77
C GLU A 10 9.02 -5.34 6.65
N PHE A 11 8.04 -4.56 7.07
CA PHE A 11 8.23 -3.11 7.13
C PHE A 11 9.29 -2.75 8.17
N GLY A 12 10.32 -2.05 7.71
CA GLY A 12 11.55 -1.78 8.46
C GLY A 12 12.75 -2.55 7.92
N ASP A 13 12.57 -3.57 7.07
CA ASP A 13 13.69 -4.15 6.32
C ASP A 13 14.35 -3.08 5.43
N SER A 14 15.67 -3.15 5.27
CA SER A 14 16.42 -2.30 4.34
C SER A 14 16.36 -2.81 2.91
N GLU A 15 16.70 -1.95 1.96
CA GLU A 15 16.76 -2.35 0.55
C GLU A 15 17.82 -3.45 0.34
N ALA A 16 18.95 -3.35 1.05
CA ALA A 16 20.00 -4.37 1.04
C ALA A 16 19.53 -5.71 1.63
N GLU A 17 18.80 -5.69 2.75
CA GLU A 17 18.25 -6.90 3.38
C GLU A 17 17.28 -7.62 2.44
N LEU A 18 16.42 -6.88 1.75
CA LEU A 18 15.48 -7.44 0.78
C LEU A 18 16.19 -7.91 -0.50
N THR A 19 17.22 -7.20 -0.96
CA THR A 19 18.02 -7.61 -2.11
C THR A 19 18.77 -8.92 -1.84
N ASP A 20 19.39 -9.06 -0.66
CA ASP A 20 20.12 -10.27 -0.26
C ASP A 20 19.20 -11.49 -0.18
N ARG A 21 17.95 -11.29 0.24
CA ARG A 21 16.90 -12.31 0.22
C ARG A 21 16.37 -12.61 -1.20
N GLY A 22 16.88 -11.94 -2.23
CA GLY A 22 16.46 -12.10 -3.63
C GLY A 22 15.05 -11.56 -3.88
N MET A 23 14.60 -10.62 -3.06
CA MET A 23 13.22 -10.15 -3.04
C MET A 23 12.98 -8.90 -3.86
N LEU A 24 14.02 -8.20 -4.33
CA LEU A 24 13.83 -7.05 -5.22
C LEU A 24 14.20 -7.45 -6.65
N ARG A 25 13.35 -7.07 -7.59
CA ARG A 25 13.65 -7.02 -9.02
C ARG A 25 13.99 -5.58 -9.39
N THR A 26 15.09 -5.43 -10.12
CA THR A 26 15.60 -4.14 -10.63
C THR A 26 15.50 -4.04 -12.16
N ASP A 27 14.95 -5.08 -12.78
CA ASP A 27 15.01 -5.42 -14.20
C ASP A 27 13.69 -5.13 -14.94
N VAL A 28 12.74 -4.47 -14.28
CA VAL A 28 11.54 -3.90 -14.91
C VAL A 28 11.80 -2.43 -15.16
N ASP A 29 11.44 -1.90 -16.34
CA ASP A 29 11.43 -0.46 -16.68
C ASP A 29 10.39 0.33 -15.84
N ALA A 30 10.23 -0.03 -14.56
CA ALA A 30 9.49 0.68 -13.55
C ALA A 30 10.42 1.69 -12.88
N CYS A 31 9.86 2.82 -12.47
CA CYS A 31 10.59 3.86 -11.76
C CYS A 31 10.84 3.46 -10.29
N GLY A 32 11.67 2.45 -10.07
CA GLY A 32 12.09 2.00 -8.75
C GLY A 32 12.18 0.48 -8.63
N PRO A 33 12.71 -0.02 -7.49
CA PRO A 33 12.76 -1.45 -7.22
C PRO A 33 11.35 -2.00 -7.00
N THR A 34 11.07 -3.21 -7.48
CA THR A 34 9.78 -3.93 -7.31
C THR A 34 10.02 -5.18 -6.48
N LEU A 35 9.11 -5.58 -5.58
CA LEU A 35 9.25 -6.86 -4.90
C LEU A 35 9.00 -8.05 -5.85
N ALA A 36 9.81 -9.10 -5.74
CA ALA A 36 9.74 -10.31 -6.52
C ALA A 36 8.55 -11.17 -6.05
N GLY A 37 7.54 -11.30 -6.90
CA GLY A 37 6.32 -12.10 -6.65
C GLY A 37 5.37 -12.04 -7.85
N PRO A 38 4.26 -12.81 -7.83
CA PRO A 38 3.12 -12.49 -8.70
C PRO A 38 2.59 -11.12 -8.26
N GLY A 39 2.55 -10.20 -9.22
CA GLY A 39 2.07 -8.85 -9.01
C GLY A 39 3.16 -7.77 -8.87
N GLU A 40 2.95 -6.61 -9.49
CA GLU A 40 3.83 -5.45 -9.42
C GLU A 40 3.63 -4.73 -8.09
N VAL A 41 4.34 -5.21 -7.06
CA VAL A 41 4.33 -4.60 -5.73
C VAL A 41 5.47 -3.59 -5.64
N SER A 42 5.16 -2.31 -5.45
CA SER A 42 6.16 -1.23 -5.42
C SER A 42 6.50 -0.80 -3.98
N PRO A 43 7.65 -1.22 -3.42
CA PRO A 43 8.14 -0.75 -2.12
C PRO A 43 8.54 0.73 -2.13
N ILE A 44 8.30 1.41 -1.01
CA ILE A 44 8.82 2.75 -0.73
C ILE A 44 9.75 2.66 0.46
N PHE A 45 10.98 3.12 0.26
CA PHE A 45 12.00 3.23 1.29
C PHE A 45 12.17 4.68 1.73
N VAL A 46 12.31 4.89 3.04
CA VAL A 46 12.76 6.16 3.63
C VAL A 46 13.90 5.85 4.59
N ASP A 47 15.01 6.58 4.50
CA ASP A 47 16.21 6.34 5.29
C ASP A 47 16.67 4.86 5.25
N ASP A 48 16.60 4.24 4.06
CA ASP A 48 16.91 2.83 3.82
C ASP A 48 16.05 1.85 4.64
N ARG A 49 14.78 2.20 4.86
CA ARG A 49 13.80 1.35 5.56
C ARG A 49 12.51 1.27 4.77
N LEU A 50 12.00 0.06 4.56
CA LEU A 50 10.71 -0.17 3.92
C LEU A 50 9.60 0.41 4.80
N VAL A 51 8.99 1.52 4.35
CA VAL A 51 7.94 2.21 5.12
C VAL A 51 6.55 1.99 4.58
N LEU A 52 6.42 1.83 3.26
CA LEU A 52 5.16 1.61 2.56
C LEU A 52 5.33 0.64 1.42
N LEU A 53 4.22 0.06 1.01
CA LEU A 53 4.14 -0.89 -0.06
C LEU A 53 2.87 -0.63 -0.86
N TRP A 54 3.01 -0.28 -2.13
CA TRP A 54 1.89 -0.32 -3.08
C TRP A 54 1.67 -1.76 -3.46
N VAL A 55 0.43 -2.23 -3.30
CA VAL A 55 0.05 -3.59 -3.63
C VAL A 55 -0.98 -3.57 -4.74
N ASP A 56 -0.84 -4.50 -5.66
CA ASP A 56 -1.73 -4.61 -6.81
C ASP A 56 -2.95 -5.49 -6.52
N ASP A 57 -3.63 -5.95 -7.56
CA ASP A 57 -4.87 -6.70 -7.45
C ASP A 57 -4.67 -8.18 -7.04
N GLU A 58 -3.46 -8.73 -7.19
CA GLU A 58 -3.13 -10.10 -6.78
C GLU A 58 -2.84 -10.21 -5.27
N VAL A 59 -2.57 -9.08 -4.61
CA VAL A 59 -2.29 -9.01 -3.18
C VAL A 59 -3.51 -8.50 -2.41
N SER A 60 -3.86 -9.18 -1.32
CA SER A 60 -5.02 -8.81 -0.50
C SER A 60 -4.71 -8.73 0.99
N THR A 61 -5.53 -7.97 1.70
CA THR A 61 -5.54 -7.99 3.17
C THR A 61 -6.01 -9.35 3.72
N PRO A 62 -5.81 -9.65 5.01
CA PRO A 62 -6.34 -10.88 5.63
C PRO A 62 -7.87 -10.99 5.55
N GLU A 63 -8.56 -9.86 5.50
CA GLU A 63 -10.01 -9.75 5.30
C GLU A 63 -10.43 -9.93 3.83
N GLY A 64 -9.48 -10.07 2.91
CA GLY A 64 -9.73 -10.29 1.48
C GLY A 64 -9.98 -9.02 0.66
N ILE A 65 -9.72 -7.84 1.23
CA ILE A 65 -9.81 -6.56 0.51
C ILE A 65 -8.62 -6.43 -0.45
N THR A 66 -8.91 -6.13 -1.72
CA THR A 66 -7.96 -5.87 -2.80
C THR A 66 -8.51 -4.81 -3.76
N VAL A 67 -7.78 -4.48 -4.83
CA VAL A 67 -8.27 -3.64 -5.93
C VAL A 67 -9.55 -4.23 -6.53
N GLY A 68 -10.52 -3.36 -6.81
CA GLY A 68 -11.86 -3.73 -7.29
C GLY A 68 -12.86 -4.06 -6.19
N THR A 69 -12.43 -4.26 -4.94
CA THR A 69 -13.35 -4.49 -3.82
C THR A 69 -14.30 -3.29 -3.62
N PRO A 70 -15.62 -3.51 -3.45
CA PRO A 70 -16.56 -2.44 -3.12
C PRO A 70 -16.21 -1.73 -1.80
N ILE A 71 -16.32 -0.40 -1.76
CA ILE A 71 -15.97 0.36 -0.54
C ILE A 71 -16.83 -0.03 0.67
N GLU A 72 -18.07 -0.47 0.45
CA GLU A 72 -18.96 -0.97 1.50
C GLU A 72 -18.39 -2.19 2.23
N GLN A 73 -17.64 -3.06 1.52
CA GLN A 73 -16.96 -4.19 2.14
C GLN A 73 -15.76 -3.73 2.97
N VAL A 74 -15.06 -2.67 2.55
CA VAL A 74 -13.99 -2.06 3.36
C VAL A 74 -14.55 -1.52 4.67
N TRP A 75 -15.66 -0.79 4.62
CA TRP A 75 -16.35 -0.28 5.81
C TRP A 75 -16.83 -1.41 6.75
N ALA A 76 -17.32 -2.52 6.17
CA ALA A 76 -17.76 -3.68 6.93
C ALA A 76 -16.60 -4.42 7.61
N SER A 77 -15.47 -4.59 6.91
CA SER A 77 -14.29 -5.29 7.41
C SER A 77 -13.45 -4.45 8.37
N TYR A 78 -13.42 -3.13 8.20
CA TYR A 78 -12.69 -2.18 9.06
C TYR A 78 -13.62 -1.10 9.61
N PRO A 79 -14.39 -1.38 10.68
CA PRO A 79 -15.37 -0.43 11.22
C PRO A 79 -14.77 0.89 11.75
N SER A 80 -13.47 0.89 12.08
CA SER A 80 -12.73 2.04 12.59
C SER A 80 -11.91 2.77 11.51
N VAL A 81 -12.19 2.52 10.23
CA VAL A 81 -11.48 3.15 9.12
C VAL A 81 -11.76 4.65 9.08
N THR A 82 -10.73 5.45 8.78
CA THR A 82 -10.83 6.91 8.69
C THR A 82 -10.93 7.33 7.22
N GLU A 83 -11.97 8.09 6.87
CA GLU A 83 -12.11 8.69 5.55
C GLU A 83 -11.12 9.87 5.38
N LEU A 84 -10.35 9.83 4.31
CA LEU A 84 -9.45 10.88 3.86
C LEU A 84 -9.96 11.41 2.52
N ARG A 85 -10.21 12.72 2.43
CA ARG A 85 -10.74 13.33 1.21
C ARG A 85 -9.65 14.02 0.42
N ALA A 86 -9.58 13.70 -0.86
CA ALA A 86 -8.68 14.38 -1.76
C ALA A 86 -9.14 15.84 -1.95
N PRO A 87 -8.21 16.79 -2.17
CA PRO A 87 -8.59 18.15 -2.51
C PRO A 87 -9.45 18.18 -3.78
N ARG A 88 -10.56 18.91 -3.71
CA ARG A 88 -11.49 19.08 -4.85
C ARG A 88 -10.76 19.66 -6.05
N GLY A 89 -11.07 19.15 -7.25
CA GLY A 89 -10.44 19.61 -8.50
C GLY A 89 -9.07 19.00 -8.77
N THR A 90 -8.65 18.00 -8.00
CA THR A 90 -7.50 17.16 -8.32
C THR A 90 -7.97 15.83 -8.93
N TYR A 91 -7.11 15.16 -9.69
CA TYR A 91 -7.36 13.81 -10.22
C TYR A 91 -7.06 12.70 -9.18
N ARG A 92 -6.95 13.06 -7.89
CA ARG A 92 -6.60 12.12 -6.82
C ARG A 92 -7.86 11.41 -6.31
N PHE A 93 -7.70 10.12 -6.01
CA PHE A 93 -8.71 9.32 -5.36
C PHE A 93 -8.86 9.72 -3.88
N ASP A 94 -10.07 9.58 -3.34
CA ASP A 94 -10.30 9.61 -1.90
C ASP A 94 -9.68 8.35 -1.25
N GLY A 95 -9.48 8.39 0.06
CA GLY A 95 -8.78 7.35 0.80
C GLY A 95 -9.57 6.83 2.01
N LEU A 96 -9.42 5.56 2.31
CA LEU A 96 -9.86 4.93 3.56
C LEU A 96 -8.64 4.39 4.30
N LEU A 97 -8.32 4.96 5.46
CA LEU A 97 -7.16 4.59 6.28
C LEU A 97 -7.56 3.70 7.44
N ALA A 98 -7.26 2.41 7.35
CA ALA A 98 -7.52 1.41 8.39
C ALA A 98 -6.26 1.21 9.22
N ARG A 99 -6.24 1.75 10.44
CA ARG A 99 -5.08 1.67 11.35
C ARG A 99 -5.14 0.44 12.25
N THR A 100 -3.99 -0.18 12.46
CA THR A 100 -3.75 -1.25 13.43
C THR A 100 -2.41 -1.00 14.12
N GLY A 101 -2.45 -0.36 15.29
CA GLY A 101 -1.24 0.07 16.00
C GLY A 101 -0.49 1.19 15.25
N ASP A 102 0.79 0.98 14.98
CA ASP A 102 1.65 1.86 14.18
C ASP A 102 1.53 1.61 12.66
N ARG A 103 0.79 0.58 12.25
CA ARG A 103 0.60 0.19 10.85
C ARG A 103 -0.79 0.58 10.33
N ALA A 104 -0.92 0.67 9.01
CA ALA A 104 -2.19 0.89 8.35
C ALA A 104 -2.25 0.28 6.96
N TYR A 105 -3.48 -0.01 6.54
CA TYR A 105 -3.85 -0.09 5.13
C TYR A 105 -4.49 1.24 4.70
N LEU A 106 -4.10 1.75 3.55
CA LEU A 106 -4.73 2.87 2.87
C LEU A 106 -5.35 2.36 1.57
N PHE A 107 -6.68 2.38 1.50
CA PHE A 107 -7.42 2.04 0.29
C PHE A 107 -7.81 3.31 -0.45
N LEU A 108 -7.19 3.55 -1.60
CA LEU A 108 -7.58 4.63 -2.49
C LEU A 108 -8.79 4.20 -3.32
N HIS A 109 -9.81 5.05 -3.46
CA HIS A 109 -11.06 4.69 -4.11
C HIS A 109 -11.67 5.81 -4.96
N ASP A 110 -12.49 5.42 -5.93
CA ASP A 110 -13.28 6.33 -6.77
C ASP A 110 -14.68 6.65 -6.19
N GLY A 111 -14.94 6.17 -4.97
CA GLY A 111 -16.24 6.30 -4.28
C GLY A 111 -17.17 5.10 -4.49
N ARG A 112 -16.75 4.11 -5.28
CA ARG A 112 -17.47 2.84 -5.46
C ARG A 112 -16.59 1.64 -5.14
N THR A 113 -15.39 1.62 -5.68
CA THR A 113 -14.45 0.51 -5.51
C THR A 113 -13.06 1.00 -5.15
N VAL A 114 -12.32 0.11 -4.49
CA VAL A 114 -10.89 0.28 -4.26
C VAL A 114 -10.19 0.29 -5.62
N ARG A 115 -9.39 1.30 -5.86
CA ARG A 115 -8.60 1.50 -7.08
C ARG A 115 -7.13 1.20 -6.85
N ASN A 116 -6.65 1.41 -5.63
CA ASN A 116 -5.29 1.07 -5.26
C ASN A 116 -5.21 0.82 -3.75
N THR A 117 -4.26 -0.01 -3.32
CA THR A 117 -4.06 -0.34 -1.91
C THR A 117 -2.61 -0.10 -1.53
N VAL A 118 -2.41 0.55 -0.38
CA VAL A 118 -1.09 0.76 0.22
C VAL A 118 -1.09 0.17 1.61
N ALA A 119 -0.01 -0.52 1.95
CA ALA A 119 0.23 -1.05 3.28
C ALA A 119 1.51 -0.43 3.86
N GLY A 120 1.54 -0.15 5.17
CA GLY A 120 2.79 0.19 5.86
C GLY A 120 2.58 0.95 7.15
N TYR A 121 3.52 1.82 7.53
CA TYR A 121 3.36 2.65 8.73
C TYR A 121 2.24 3.67 8.54
N ALA A 122 1.39 3.82 9.56
CA ALA A 122 0.17 4.63 9.49
C ALA A 122 0.44 6.11 9.22
N ASP A 123 1.53 6.64 9.78
CA ASP A 123 1.90 8.05 9.60
C ASP A 123 2.50 8.30 8.22
N TRP A 124 3.28 7.35 7.70
CA TRP A 124 3.75 7.40 6.31
C TRP A 124 2.61 7.26 5.30
N ALA A 125 1.64 6.37 5.54
CA ALA A 125 0.49 6.19 4.65
C ALA A 125 -0.38 7.45 4.61
N ARG A 126 -0.59 8.10 5.76
CA ARG A 126 -1.29 9.37 5.83
C ARG A 126 -0.52 10.47 5.08
N ARG A 127 0.78 10.54 5.28
CA ARG A 127 1.66 11.50 4.60
C ARG A 127 1.66 11.31 3.08
N LEU A 128 1.71 10.07 2.62
CA LEU A 128 1.58 9.68 1.20
C LEU A 128 0.31 10.30 0.60
N PHE A 129 -0.83 10.17 1.28
CA PHE A 129 -2.10 10.73 0.85
C PHE A 129 -2.10 12.27 0.82
N GLU A 130 -1.63 12.89 1.90
CA GLU A 130 -1.67 14.36 2.07
C GLU A 130 -0.69 15.08 1.14
N GLU A 131 0.53 14.59 1.03
CA GLU A 131 1.61 15.21 0.25
C GLU A 131 1.60 14.74 -1.22
N GLY A 132 0.95 13.61 -1.51
CA GLY A 132 0.93 13.02 -2.84
C GLY A 132 2.28 12.43 -3.24
N TYR A 133 3.06 11.96 -2.26
CA TYR A 133 4.27 11.21 -2.55
C TYR A 133 3.85 9.94 -3.29
N GLY A 134 4.29 9.76 -4.52
CA GLY A 134 4.26 8.49 -5.22
C GLY A 134 5.67 8.30 -5.75
N PRO A 135 6.32 7.14 -5.56
CA PRO A 135 7.47 6.82 -6.39
C PRO A 135 6.99 6.88 -7.84
N CYS A 136 7.87 7.39 -8.68
CA CYS A 136 7.59 7.79 -10.05
C CYS A 136 7.11 6.61 -10.91
#